data_AF-A0A3M1EJQ6-F1
#
_entry.id   AF-A0A3M1EJQ6-F1
#
_cell.length_a   1.000
_cell.length_b   1.000
_cell.length_c   1.000
_cell.angle_alpha   90.00
_cell.angle_beta   90.00
_cell.angle_gamma   90.00
#
_symmetry.space_group_name_H-M   'P 1'
#
loop_
_entity.id
_entity.type
_entity.pdbx_description
1 polymer ?
#
loop_
_entity_poly.entity_id
_entity_poly.type
_entity_poly.pdbx_seq_one_letter_code
_entity_poly.pdbx_strand_id
1 'polypeptide(L)'
;MSEATGNLAQRGVLLLFLGIVFLLSATRLASDDLFWHLRIGEEIAETRAVVTTDRYSFTAAGKHYPPTTWLFDLGLHLCHRIGGFP
;
A
#
# COMPACT_ATOMS: atom_id res chain seq x y z
N MET A 1 32.72 -26.33 11.50
CA MET A 1 32.39 -25.20 12.40
C MET A 1 32.34 -23.83 11.70
N SER A 2 32.84 -23.66 10.46
CA SER A 2 32.82 -22.36 9.74
C SER A 2 31.45 -21.98 9.13
N GLU A 3 30.67 -22.95 8.63
CA GLU A 3 29.39 -22.67 7.94
C GLU A 3 28.26 -22.17 8.86
N ALA A 4 28.22 -22.64 10.11
CA ALA A 4 27.16 -22.30 11.05
C ALA A 4 27.21 -20.81 11.46
N THR A 5 28.39 -20.25 11.62
CA THR A 5 28.63 -18.83 11.96
C THR A 5 28.28 -17.90 10.81
N GLY A 6 28.53 -18.31 9.55
CA GLY A 6 28.15 -17.56 8.35
C GLY A 6 26.63 -17.34 8.26
N ASN A 7 25.84 -18.38 8.55
CA ASN A 7 24.39 -18.30 8.55
C ASN A 7 23.81 -17.42 9.67
N LEU A 8 24.42 -17.40 10.86
CA LEU A 8 23.98 -16.51 11.95
C LEU A 8 24.28 -15.04 11.65
N ALA A 9 25.50 -14.74 11.18
CA ALA A 9 25.87 -13.38 10.81
C ALA A 9 24.98 -12.85 9.69
N GLN A 10 24.71 -13.66 8.66
CA GLN A 10 23.84 -13.29 7.55
C GLN A 10 22.39 -13.06 7.99
N ARG A 11 21.86 -13.88 8.91
CA ARG A 11 20.54 -13.65 9.53
C ARG A 11 20.51 -12.36 10.34
N GLY A 12 21.56 -12.08 11.11
CA GLY A 12 21.69 -10.84 11.88
C GLY A 12 21.69 -9.60 10.98
N VAL A 13 22.45 -9.64 9.88
CA VAL A 13 22.48 -8.57 8.87
C VAL A 13 21.11 -8.41 8.20
N LEU A 14 20.44 -9.50 7.83
CA LEU A 14 19.11 -9.44 7.24
C LEU A 14 18.08 -8.82 8.20
N LEU A 15 18.08 -9.24 9.48
CA LEU A 15 17.17 -8.69 10.49
C LEU A 15 17.45 -7.20 10.74
N LEU A 16 18.72 -6.80 10.80
CA LEU A 16 19.10 -5.39 10.91
C LEU A 16 18.59 -4.58 9.71
N PHE A 17 18.79 -5.09 8.50
CA PHE A 17 18.32 -4.46 7.28
C PHE A 17 16.79 -4.30 7.28
N LEU A 18 16.04 -5.37 7.58
CA LEU A 18 14.58 -5.33 7.67
C LEU A 18 14.09 -4.40 8.77
N GLY A 19 14.77 -4.37 9.92
CA GLY A 19 14.47 -3.45 11.02
C GLY A 19 14.65 -1.98 10.63
N ILE A 20 15.74 -1.65 9.94
CA ILE A 20 15.98 -0.30 9.42
C ILE A 20 14.91 0.09 8.41
N VAL A 21 14.59 -0.79 7.44
CA VAL A 21 13.53 -0.55 6.46
C VAL A 21 12.20 -0.28 7.16
N PHE A 22 11.82 -1.10 8.14
CA PHE A 22 10.59 -0.93 8.91
C PHE A 22 10.53 0.43 9.63
N LEU A 23 11.62 0.83 10.31
CA LEU A 23 11.69 2.11 11.01
C LEU A 23 11.61 3.30 10.06
N LEU A 24 12.25 3.22 8.89
CA LEU A 24 12.18 4.27 7.87
C LEU A 24 10.80 4.33 7.20
N SER A 25 10.09 3.21 7.10
CA SER A 25 8.72 3.15 6.56
C SER A 25 7.65 3.64 7.56
N ALA A 26 7.97 3.78 8.86
CA ALA A 26 7.06 4.26 9.89
C ALA A 26 6.91 5.80 9.89
N THR A 27 6.82 6.39 8.70
CA THR A 27 6.58 7.82 8.51
C THR A 27 5.13 8.07 8.09
N ARG A 28 4.63 9.29 8.28
CA ARG A 28 3.29 9.64 7.79
C ARG A 28 3.28 9.55 6.27
N LEU A 29 2.37 8.75 5.74
CA LEU A 29 2.03 8.80 4.33
C LEU A 29 1.24 10.09 4.09
N ALA A 30 1.90 11.09 3.51
CA ALA A 30 1.28 12.35 3.13
C ALA A 30 1.47 12.52 1.62
N SER A 31 0.47 12.08 0.86
CA SER A 31 0.34 12.37 -0.56
C SER A 31 -1.03 12.97 -0.84
N ASP A 32 -1.09 13.96 -1.72
CA ASP A 32 -2.35 14.61 -2.09
C ASP A 32 -3.38 13.62 -2.67
N ASP A 33 -2.89 12.55 -3.30
CA ASP A 33 -3.72 11.50 -3.89
C ASP A 33 -4.04 10.34 -2.92
N LEU A 34 -3.61 10.40 -1.65
CA LEU A 34 -3.81 9.28 -0.71
C LEU A 34 -5.30 8.97 -0.51
N PHE A 35 -6.09 10.03 -0.33
CA PHE A 35 -7.54 9.91 -0.19
C PHE A 35 -8.17 9.25 -1.41
N TRP A 36 -7.67 9.56 -2.60
CA TRP A 36 -8.14 8.97 -3.85
C TRP A 36 -7.92 7.45 -3.84
N HIS A 37 -6.71 7.01 -3.53
CA HIS A 37 -6.37 5.59 -3.46
C HIS A 37 -7.20 4.84 -2.39
N LEU A 38 -7.39 5.45 -1.22
CA LEU A 38 -8.23 4.88 -0.16
C LEU A 38 -9.69 4.73 -0.60
N ARG A 39 -10.23 5.74 -1.29
CA ARG A 39 -11.63 5.74 -1.74
C ARG A 39 -11.86 4.75 -2.89
N ILE A 40 -10.93 4.65 -3.83
CA ILE A 40 -10.97 3.64 -4.89
C ILE A 40 -10.86 2.23 -4.29
N GLY A 41 -9.95 2.03 -3.34
CA GLY A 41 -9.78 0.74 -2.66
C GLY A 41 -11.01 0.31 -1.86
N GLU A 42 -11.68 1.25 -1.20
CA GLU A 42 -12.95 1.04 -0.52
C GLU A 42 -14.03 0.57 -1.51
N GLU A 43 -14.20 1.29 -2.62
CA GLU A 43 -15.18 0.94 -3.65
C GLU A 43 -14.91 -0.45 -4.25
N ILE A 44 -13.65 -0.79 -4.52
CA ILE A 44 -13.25 -2.13 -4.99
C ILE A 44 -13.61 -3.19 -3.94
N ALA A 45 -13.35 -2.93 -2.65
CA ALA A 45 -13.65 -3.87 -1.57
C ALA A 45 -15.16 -4.12 -1.40
N GLU A 46 -15.98 -3.08 -1.56
CA GLU A 46 -17.45 -3.14 -1.45
C GLU A 46 -18.09 -3.81 -2.66
N THR A 47 -17.72 -3.37 -3.87
CA THR A 47 -18.34 -3.82 -5.12
C THR A 47 -17.75 -5.14 -5.63
N ARG A 48 -16.57 -5.52 -5.15
CA ARG A 48 -15.75 -6.62 -5.66
C ARG A 48 -15.46 -6.49 -7.16
N ALA A 49 -15.42 -5.26 -7.65
CA ALA A 49 -15.16 -4.93 -9.05
C ALA A 49 -14.08 -3.86 -9.14
N VAL A 50 -13.26 -3.95 -10.19
CA VAL A 50 -12.24 -2.94 -10.47
C VAL A 50 -12.91 -1.68 -11.01
N VAL A 51 -12.54 -0.52 -10.47
CA VAL A 51 -13.07 0.78 -10.92
C VAL A 51 -12.50 1.11 -12.30
N THR A 52 -13.40 1.34 -13.27
CA THR A 52 -13.04 1.73 -14.65
C THR A 52 -13.63 3.08 -15.07
N THR A 53 -14.36 3.72 -14.17
CA THR A 53 -15.05 4.99 -14.41
C THR A 53 -14.73 5.95 -13.29
N ASP A 54 -14.27 7.14 -13.65
CA ASP A 54 -13.95 8.19 -12.71
C ASP A 54 -15.24 8.79 -12.14
N ARG A 55 -15.45 8.66 -10.84
CA ARG A 55 -16.61 9.23 -10.13
C ARG A 55 -16.27 10.41 -9.25
N TYR A 56 -14.99 10.61 -8.95
CA TYR A 56 -14.53 11.51 -7.90
C TYR A 56 -13.90 12.78 -8.47
N SER A 57 -13.50 12.80 -9.74
CA SER A 57 -12.93 13.98 -10.39
C SER A 57 -14.00 15.01 -10.70
N PHE A 58 -13.74 16.26 -10.31
CA PHE A 58 -14.64 17.37 -10.61
C PHE A 58 -14.81 17.63 -12.13
N THR A 59 -13.71 17.56 -12.90
CA THR A 59 -13.70 17.91 -14.34
C THR A 59 -13.76 16.70 -15.29
N ALA A 60 -13.64 15.48 -14.75
CA ALA A 60 -13.54 14.25 -15.52
C ALA A 60 -14.53 13.16 -15.08
N ALA A 61 -15.52 13.50 -14.23
CA ALA A 61 -16.58 12.59 -13.83
C ALA A 61 -17.23 11.89 -15.04
N GLY A 62 -17.39 10.58 -14.94
CA GLY A 62 -17.93 9.70 -15.97
C GLY A 62 -16.93 9.26 -17.04
N LYS A 63 -15.69 9.79 -17.07
CA LYS A 63 -14.67 9.34 -18.02
C LYS A 63 -14.04 8.01 -17.60
N HIS A 64 -13.32 7.38 -18.53
CA HIS A 64 -12.57 6.16 -18.25
C HIS A 64 -11.49 6.43 -17.19
N TYR A 65 -11.49 5.63 -16.13
CA TYR A 65 -10.44 5.58 -15.12
C TYR A 65 -9.51 4.39 -15.40
N PRO A 66 -8.21 4.61 -15.69
CA PRO A 66 -7.27 3.53 -15.92
C PRO A 66 -7.10 2.69 -14.66
N PRO A 67 -7.38 1.38 -14.69
CA PRO A 67 -7.33 0.53 -13.51
C PRO A 67 -5.90 0.07 -13.20
N THR A 68 -4.87 0.88 -13.43
CA THR A 68 -3.46 0.43 -13.29
C THR A 68 -3.04 0.22 -11.83
N THR A 69 -3.75 0.85 -10.88
CA THR A 69 -3.42 0.84 -9.45
C THR A 69 -4.35 -0.03 -8.60
N TRP A 70 -5.31 -0.74 -9.20
CA TRP A 70 -6.42 -1.38 -8.47
C TRP A 70 -5.99 -2.27 -7.28
N LEU A 71 -4.90 -3.03 -7.44
CA LEU A 71 -4.40 -3.91 -6.38
C LEU A 71 -3.72 -3.12 -5.26
N PHE A 72 -3.01 -2.05 -5.61
CA PHE A 72 -2.44 -1.13 -4.65
C PHE A 72 -3.54 -0.41 -3.87
N ASP A 73 -4.57 0.09 -4.56
CA ASP A 73 -5.70 0.78 -3.93
C ASP A 73 -6.42 -0.12 -2.93
N LEU A 74 -6.75 -1.35 -3.35
CA LEU A 74 -7.35 -2.35 -2.47
C LEU A 74 -6.45 -2.69 -1.28
N GLY A 75 -5.16 -2.95 -1.53
CA GLY A 75 -4.20 -3.25 -0.48
C GLY A 75 -4.07 -2.12 0.53
N LEU A 76 -3.99 -0.88 0.05
CA LEU A 76 -3.90 0.32 0.87
C LEU A 76 -5.15 0.50 1.73
N HIS A 77 -6.35 0.32 1.16
CA HIS A 77 -7.60 0.37 1.91
C HIS A 77 -7.65 -0.73 2.99
N LEU A 78 -7.23 -1.96 2.69
CA LEU A 78 -7.21 -3.06 3.67
C LEU A 78 -6.22 -2.78 4.81
N CYS A 79 -5.02 -2.30 4.48
CA CYS A 79 -4.02 -1.89 5.47
C CYS A 79 -4.54 -0.73 6.34
N HIS A 80 -5.18 0.27 5.73
CA HIS A 80 -5.81 1.38 6.44
C HIS A 80 -6.90 0.89 7.40
N ARG A 81 -7.76 -0.04 6.96
CA ARG A 81 -8.83 -0.61 7.79
C ARG A 81 -8.32 -1.41 8.98
N ILE A 82 -7.15 -2.06 8.86
CA ILE A 82 -6.53 -2.84 9.94
C ILE A 82 -5.67 -1.97 10.86
N GLY A 83 -4.94 -1.00 10.28
CA GLY A 83 -3.97 -0.15 10.97
C GLY A 83 -4.57 1.09 11.65
N GLY A 84 -5.78 1.50 11.29
CA GLY A 84 -6.56 2.53 12.00
C GLY A 84 -5.94 3.93 11.99
N PHE A 85 -5.34 4.36 10.87
CA PHE A 85 -4.68 5.68 10.78
C PHE A 85 -5.33 6.57 9.70
N PRO A 86 -5.92 7.73 10.05
CA PRO A 86 -6.45 8.70 9.09
C PRO A 86 -5.37 9.53 8.38
#